data_AF-P0CL85-F1
#
_entry.id   AF-P0CL85-F1
#
_cell.length_a   1.000
_cell.length_b   1.000
_cell.length_c   1.000
_cell.angle_alpha   90.00
_cell.angle_beta   90.00
_cell.angle_gamma   90.00
#
_symmetry.space_group_name_H-M   'P 1'
#
loop_
_entity.id
_entity.type
_entity.pdbx_description
1 polymer ?
#
loop_
_entity_poly.entity_id
_entity_poly.type
_entity_poly.pdbx_seq_one_letter_code
_entity_poly.pdbx_strand_id
1 'polypeptide(L)'
;MIFSMLRKLPKVTCRDVLPEIRAICIEEIGCWMQSYSTSFLTDSYLKYIGWTLHDKHREVRVKCVKALKGLYGNRDLTARLELFTGCFKDWMVSMIMDREYSVAVEAVRLLILILKNMEGVLMDVDCESVYPIV
;
A
#
# COMPACT_ATOMS: atom_id res chain seq x y z
N MET A 1 -24.72 -10.34 7.28
CA MET A 1 -24.45 -9.34 8.34
C MET A 1 -22.96 -8.98 8.45
N ILE A 2 -22.06 -9.97 8.50
CA ILE A 2 -20.60 -9.73 8.59
C ILE A 2 -20.10 -8.91 7.40
N PHE A 3 -20.32 -9.36 6.16
CA PHE A 3 -19.87 -8.61 4.98
C PHE A 3 -20.34 -7.15 4.96
N SER A 4 -21.59 -6.86 5.33
CA SER A 4 -22.10 -5.48 5.39
C SER A 4 -21.41 -4.63 6.47
N MET A 5 -21.01 -5.23 7.60
CA MET A 5 -20.18 -4.56 8.60
C MET A 5 -18.77 -4.32 8.06
N LEU A 6 -18.16 -5.33 7.43
CA LEU A 6 -16.83 -5.23 6.81
C LEU A 6 -16.75 -4.13 5.75
N ARG A 7 -17.82 -3.87 4.98
CA ARG A 7 -17.84 -2.76 4.01
C ARG A 7 -17.85 -1.37 4.65
N LYS A 8 -18.34 -1.25 5.89
CA LYS A 8 -18.44 0.01 6.63
C LYS A 8 -17.20 0.29 7.49
N LEU A 9 -16.56 -0.77 8.00
CA LEU A 9 -15.41 -0.66 8.91
C LEU A 9 -14.28 0.24 8.35
N PRO A 10 -13.76 0.03 7.12
CA PRO A 10 -12.69 0.85 6.55
C PRO A 10 -12.96 2.35 6.54
N LYS A 11 -14.23 2.74 6.33
CA LYS A 11 -14.62 4.16 6.24
C LYS A 11 -14.40 4.90 7.55
N VAL A 12 -14.64 4.23 8.67
CA VAL A 12 -14.62 4.84 10.00
C VAL A 12 -13.26 4.65 10.64
N THR A 13 -12.74 3.42 10.68
CA THR A 13 -11.59 3.06 11.51
C THR A 13 -10.25 3.49 10.90
N CYS A 14 -10.14 3.59 9.58
CA CYS A 14 -8.91 4.09 8.95
C CYS A 14 -8.78 5.63 9.08
N ARG A 15 -9.76 6.30 9.69
CA ARG A 15 -9.72 7.72 10.09
C ARG A 15 -9.79 7.92 11.60
N ASP A 16 -9.55 6.86 12.37
CA ASP A 16 -9.54 6.92 13.83
C ASP A 16 -8.42 7.86 14.34
N VAL A 17 -8.60 8.41 15.53
CA VAL A 17 -7.60 9.26 16.18
C VAL A 17 -6.37 8.44 16.59
N LEU A 18 -6.58 7.19 17.02
CA LEU A 18 -5.52 6.31 17.50
C LEU A 18 -4.77 5.65 16.33
N PRO A 19 -3.44 5.82 16.21
CA PRO A 19 -2.66 5.24 15.12
C PRO A 19 -2.67 3.71 15.14
N GLU A 20 -2.78 3.07 16.30
CA GLU A 20 -2.84 1.62 16.45
C GLU A 20 -4.09 1.05 15.78
N ILE A 21 -5.24 1.72 15.95
CA ILE A 21 -6.51 1.33 15.31
C ILE A 21 -6.42 1.49 13.80
N ARG A 22 -5.84 2.59 13.32
CA ARG A 22 -5.62 2.81 11.88
C ARG A 22 -4.70 1.74 11.29
N ALA A 23 -3.63 1.38 12.00
CA ALA A 23 -2.70 0.34 11.57
C ALA A 23 -3.37 -1.03 11.44
N ILE A 24 -4.19 -1.43 12.43
CA ILE A 24 -4.98 -2.67 12.38
C ILE A 24 -5.98 -2.62 11.21
N CYS A 25 -6.68 -1.49 11.02
CA CYS A 25 -7.61 -1.30 9.89
C CYS A 25 -6.93 -1.57 8.54
N ILE A 26 -5.77 -0.98 8.32
CA ILE A 26 -5.02 -1.12 7.07
C ILE A 26 -4.53 -2.55 6.85
N GLU A 27 -4.05 -3.21 7.91
CA GLU A 27 -3.63 -4.61 7.84
C GLU A 27 -4.77 -5.52 7.39
N GLU A 28 -5.93 -5.40 8.03
CA GLU A 28 -7.11 -6.21 7.70
C GLU A 28 -7.63 -5.94 6.28
N ILE A 29 -7.65 -4.67 5.84
CA ILE A 29 -8.01 -4.33 4.45
C ILE A 29 -7.06 -5.02 3.47
N GLY A 30 -5.75 -4.97 3.73
CA GLY A 30 -4.75 -5.65 2.90
C GLY A 30 -4.97 -7.17 2.85
N CYS A 31 -5.31 -7.79 3.98
CA CYS A 31 -5.64 -9.21 4.06
C CYS A 31 -6.90 -9.56 3.27
N TRP A 32 -7.97 -8.75 3.35
CA TRP A 32 -9.21 -9.00 2.61
C TRP A 32 -9.02 -8.83 1.11
N MET A 33 -8.24 -7.83 0.67
CA MET A 33 -7.93 -7.65 -0.75
C MET A 33 -7.17 -8.84 -1.35
N GLN A 34 -6.29 -9.48 -0.57
CA GLN A 34 -5.59 -10.69 -1.00
C GLN A 34 -6.49 -11.93 -0.99
N SER A 35 -7.25 -12.12 0.10
CA SER A 35 -8.05 -13.34 0.31
C SER A 35 -9.34 -13.36 -0.52
N TYR A 36 -9.93 -12.20 -0.76
CA TYR A 36 -11.24 -12.03 -1.41
C TYR A 36 -11.16 -10.95 -2.50
N SER A 37 -10.12 -11.04 -3.34
CA SER A 37 -9.79 -10.01 -4.33
C SER A 37 -10.98 -9.63 -5.20
N THR A 38 -11.80 -10.58 -5.67
CA THR A 38 -13.02 -10.32 -6.47
C THR A 38 -13.98 -9.33 -5.81
N SER A 39 -14.08 -9.32 -4.47
CA SER A 39 -14.99 -8.44 -3.72
C SER A 39 -14.34 -7.17 -3.17
N PHE A 40 -13.05 -7.21 -2.84
CA PHE A 40 -12.40 -6.14 -2.06
C PHE A 40 -11.27 -5.42 -2.79
N LEU A 41 -10.66 -6.01 -3.82
CA LEU A 41 -9.61 -5.35 -4.59
C LEU A 41 -10.21 -4.39 -5.63
N THR A 42 -10.85 -3.33 -5.15
CA THR A 42 -11.48 -2.30 -5.98
C THR A 42 -10.96 -0.93 -5.56
N ASP A 43 -11.00 0.05 -6.47
CA ASP A 43 -10.52 1.42 -6.22
C ASP A 43 -11.16 2.06 -4.97
N SER A 44 -12.43 1.72 -4.71
CA SER A 44 -13.18 2.18 -3.54
C SER A 44 -12.56 1.74 -2.21
N TYR A 45 -11.81 0.62 -2.17
CA TYR A 45 -11.05 0.19 -1.00
C TYR A 45 -9.58 0.55 -1.10
N LEU A 46 -8.94 0.44 -2.28
CA LEU A 46 -7.53 0.76 -2.49
C LEU A 46 -7.19 2.19 -2.07
N LYS A 47 -8.10 3.14 -2.32
CA LYS A 47 -7.92 4.53 -1.89
C LYS A 47 -7.67 4.71 -0.38
N TYR A 48 -8.16 3.79 0.47
CA TYR A 48 -7.87 3.85 1.91
C TYR A 48 -6.40 3.60 2.17
N ILE A 49 -5.81 2.57 1.54
CA ILE A 49 -4.38 2.31 1.66
C ILE A 49 -3.59 3.48 1.08
N GLY A 50 -3.96 3.94 -0.11
CA GLY A 50 -3.28 5.03 -0.80
C GLY A 50 -3.23 6.33 0.01
N TRP A 51 -4.36 6.79 0.57
CA TRP A 51 -4.39 8.00 1.39
C TRP A 51 -3.63 7.83 2.71
N THR A 52 -3.69 6.64 3.29
CA THR A 52 -3.04 6.34 4.57
C THR A 52 -1.52 6.13 4.43
N LEU A 53 -0.96 6.09 3.20
CA LEU A 53 0.50 6.17 2.98
C LEU A 53 1.10 7.45 3.58
N HIS A 54 0.32 8.54 3.64
CA HIS A 54 0.74 9.84 4.22
C HIS A 54 0.50 9.95 5.73
N ASP A 55 0.21 8.85 6.42
CA ASP A 55 -0.04 8.91 7.86
C ASP A 55 1.17 9.48 8.61
N LYS A 56 0.90 10.27 9.66
CA LYS A 56 1.96 10.86 10.49
C LYS A 56 2.73 9.81 11.27
N HIS A 57 2.12 8.66 11.55
CA HIS A 57 2.67 7.63 12.42
C HIS A 57 3.32 6.50 11.62
N ARG A 58 4.55 6.17 12.01
CA ARG A 58 5.37 5.10 11.45
C ARG A 58 4.62 3.78 11.28
N GLU A 59 3.94 3.34 12.34
CA GLU A 59 3.30 2.03 12.40
C GLU A 59 2.22 1.89 11.33
N VAL A 60 1.47 2.96 11.08
CA VAL A 60 0.41 3.01 10.08
C VAL A 60 1.02 2.91 8.67
N ARG A 61 2.05 3.71 8.39
CA ARG A 61 2.76 3.68 7.10
C ARG A 61 3.39 2.31 6.80
N VAL A 62 4.01 1.66 7.79
CA VAL A 62 4.53 0.30 7.66
C VAL A 62 3.42 -0.69 7.25
N LYS A 63 2.22 -0.60 7.84
CA LYS A 63 1.11 -1.48 7.49
C LYS A 63 0.62 -1.23 6.07
N CYS A 64 0.57 0.02 5.61
CA CYS A 64 0.25 0.34 4.21
C CYS A 64 1.22 -0.34 3.26
N VAL A 65 2.53 -0.17 3.48
CA VAL A 65 3.55 -0.76 2.59
C VAL A 65 3.48 -2.28 2.62
N LYS A 66 3.30 -2.91 3.79
CA LYS A 66 3.14 -4.37 3.90
C LYS A 66 1.90 -4.88 3.18
N ALA A 67 0.77 -4.18 3.29
CA ALA A 67 -0.46 -4.52 2.56
C ALA A 67 -0.21 -4.47 1.05
N LEU A 68 0.41 -3.39 0.55
CA LEU A 68 0.77 -3.26 -0.86
C LEU A 68 1.73 -4.34 -1.32
N LYS A 69 2.76 -4.69 -0.53
CA LYS A 69 3.68 -5.79 -0.87
C LYS A 69 2.95 -7.11 -1.07
N GLY A 70 1.95 -7.42 -0.24
CA GLY A 70 1.11 -8.60 -0.42
C GLY A 70 0.36 -8.59 -1.75
N LEU A 71 -0.14 -7.43 -2.17
CA LEU A 71 -0.88 -7.26 -3.43
C LEU A 71 0.05 -7.31 -4.66
N TYR A 72 1.14 -6.55 -4.68
CA TYR A 72 2.09 -6.54 -5.79
C TYR A 72 2.93 -7.83 -5.85
N GLY A 73 3.05 -8.57 -4.75
CA GLY A 73 3.70 -9.88 -4.71
C GLY A 73 2.93 -10.97 -5.48
N ASN A 74 1.64 -10.77 -5.76
CA ASN A 74 0.81 -11.68 -6.53
C ASN A 74 0.56 -11.12 -7.94
N ARG A 75 1.16 -11.74 -8.96
CA ARG A 75 1.04 -11.33 -10.37
C ARG A 75 -0.40 -11.35 -10.89
N ASP A 76 -1.26 -12.23 -10.37
CA ASP A 76 -2.66 -12.29 -10.80
C ASP A 76 -3.48 -11.07 -10.34
N LEU A 77 -2.96 -10.31 -9.37
CA LEU A 77 -3.61 -9.10 -8.85
C LEU A 77 -3.11 -7.81 -9.51
N THR A 78 -1.93 -7.81 -10.13
CA THR A 78 -1.26 -6.56 -10.56
C THR A 78 -2.02 -5.81 -11.64
N ALA A 79 -2.70 -6.50 -12.56
CA ALA A 79 -3.56 -5.87 -13.56
C ALA A 79 -4.65 -4.98 -12.93
N ARG A 80 -5.15 -5.35 -11.73
CA ARG A 80 -6.16 -4.58 -11.00
C ARG A 80 -5.57 -3.44 -10.18
N LEU A 81 -4.25 -3.34 -10.13
CA LEU A 81 -3.52 -2.28 -9.43
C LEU A 81 -3.05 -1.17 -10.38
N GLU A 82 -3.17 -1.31 -11.70
CA GLU A 82 -2.61 -0.35 -12.66
C GLU A 82 -3.04 1.10 -12.39
N LEU A 83 -4.35 1.35 -12.25
CA LEU A 83 -4.86 2.68 -11.98
C LEU A 83 -4.36 3.22 -10.62
N PHE A 84 -4.42 2.39 -9.58
CA PHE A 84 -3.90 2.76 -8.26
C PHE A 84 -2.41 3.08 -8.33
N THR A 85 -1.63 2.28 -9.05
CA THR A 85 -0.20 2.47 -9.19
C THR A 85 0.07 3.78 -9.90
N GLY A 86 -0.60 4.08 -11.02
CA GLY A 86 -0.47 5.35 -11.72
C GLY A 86 -0.77 6.58 -10.85
N CYS A 87 -1.73 6.48 -9.93
CA CYS A 87 -2.07 7.60 -9.05
C CYS A 87 -1.14 7.75 -7.83
N PHE A 88 -0.60 6.65 -7.30
CA PHE A 88 0.12 6.63 -6.01
C PHE A 88 1.62 6.27 -6.13
N LYS A 89 2.13 6.05 -7.35
CA LYS A 89 3.54 5.67 -7.63
C LYS A 89 4.52 6.62 -6.97
N ASP A 90 4.41 7.92 -7.26
CA ASP A 90 5.37 8.92 -6.79
C ASP A 90 5.42 8.96 -5.26
N TRP A 91 4.30 8.68 -4.60
CA TRP A 91 4.26 8.59 -3.15
C TRP A 91 4.96 7.34 -2.65
N MET A 92 4.73 6.17 -3.27
CA MET A 92 5.46 4.94 -2.94
C MET A 92 6.97 5.09 -3.16
N VAL A 93 7.39 5.77 -4.24
CA VAL A 93 8.80 6.10 -4.49
C VAL A 93 9.33 7.02 -3.39
N SER A 94 8.59 8.07 -3.01
CA SER A 94 9.02 8.99 -1.94
C SER A 94 9.26 8.30 -0.58
N MET A 95 8.60 7.17 -0.32
CA MET A 95 8.74 6.43 0.94
C MET A 95 10.13 5.81 1.15
N ILE A 96 10.97 5.70 0.12
CA ILE A 96 12.37 5.28 0.31
C ILE A 96 13.16 6.30 1.14
N MET A 97 12.71 7.56 1.15
CA MET A 97 13.25 8.66 1.95
C MET A 97 12.42 8.92 3.21
N ASP A 98 11.63 7.95 3.66
CA ASP A 98 10.86 8.07 4.89
C ASP A 98 11.80 8.32 6.09
N ARG A 99 11.35 9.18 7.01
CA ARG A 99 12.11 9.53 8.23
C ARG A 99 12.39 8.32 9.11
N GLU A 100 11.58 7.28 9.00
CA GLU A 100 11.69 6.04 9.75
C GLU A 100 12.29 4.95 8.88
N TYR A 101 13.52 4.53 9.18
CA TYR A 101 14.25 3.55 8.37
C TYR A 101 13.49 2.26 8.09
N SER A 102 12.69 1.77 9.05
CA SER A 102 11.90 0.55 8.83
C SER A 102 10.81 0.72 7.76
N VAL A 103 10.29 1.94 7.57
CA VAL A 103 9.33 2.22 6.48
C VAL A 103 10.10 2.26 5.16
N ALA A 104 11.23 2.97 5.12
CA ALA A 104 12.08 3.08 3.94
C ALA A 104 12.53 1.71 3.40
N VAL A 105 12.99 0.81 4.29
CA VAL A 105 13.38 -0.55 3.92
C VAL A 105 12.21 -1.35 3.33
N GLU A 106 11.01 -1.21 3.89
CA GLU A 106 9.82 -1.85 3.33
C GLU A 106 9.42 -1.24 1.98
N ALA A 107 9.58 0.06 1.80
CA ALA A 107 9.30 0.77 0.55
C ALA A 107 10.24 0.31 -0.57
N VAL A 108 11.55 0.17 -0.30
CA VAL A 108 12.50 -0.40 -1.26
C VAL A 108 12.07 -1.82 -1.67
N ARG A 109 11.68 -2.66 -0.70
CA ARG A 109 11.17 -4.02 -0.99
C ARG A 109 9.89 -4.00 -1.83
N LEU A 110 9.01 -3.02 -1.61
CA LEU A 110 7.81 -2.82 -2.41
C LEU A 110 8.16 -2.42 -3.86
N LEU A 111 9.05 -1.45 -4.06
CA LEU A 111 9.46 -1.02 -5.40
C LEU A 111 10.13 -2.17 -6.18
N ILE A 112 10.92 -3.01 -5.52
CA ILE A 112 11.49 -4.23 -6.13
C ILE A 112 10.39 -5.18 -6.62
N LEU A 113 9.28 -5.32 -5.87
CA LEU A 113 8.15 -6.15 -6.30
C LEU A 113 7.42 -5.54 -7.49
N ILE A 114 7.20 -4.22 -7.47
CA ILE A 114 6.59 -3.49 -8.59
C ILE A 114 7.45 -3.67 -9.85
N LEU A 115 8.75 -3.45 -9.76
CA LEU A 115 9.68 -3.64 -10.88
C LEU A 115 9.62 -5.05 -11.47
N LYS A 116 9.50 -6.08 -10.62
CA LYS A 116 9.46 -7.49 -11.03
C LYS A 116 8.13 -7.95 -11.64
N ASN A 117 7.03 -7.28 -11.31
CA ASN A 117 5.68 -7.76 -11.60
C ASN A 117 4.83 -6.77 -12.42
N MET A 118 5.33 -5.55 -12.67
CA MET A 118 4.68 -4.52 -13.48
C MET A 118 5.72 -3.79 -14.33
N GLU A 119 5.98 -4.35 -15.52
CA GLU A 119 6.95 -3.79 -16.46
C GLU A 119 6.56 -2.38 -16.91
N GLY A 120 7.55 -1.48 -17.01
CA GLY A 120 7.35 -0.11 -17.51
C GLY A 120 6.70 0.88 -16.54
N VAL A 121 6.34 0.47 -15.32
CA VAL A 121 5.72 1.36 -14.33
C VAL A 121 6.74 2.27 -13.64
N LEU A 122 7.89 1.72 -13.25
CA LEU A 122 9.00 2.50 -12.69
C LEU A 122 9.90 2.95 -13.82
N MET A 123 10.16 4.25 -13.88
CA MET A 123 11.05 4.88 -14.85
C MET A 123 12.47 4.95 -14.29
N ASP A 124 13.47 5.17 -15.15
CA ASP A 124 14.87 5.29 -14.72
C ASP A 124 15.07 6.34 -13.62
N VAL A 125 14.38 7.48 -13.71
CA VAL A 125 14.35 8.53 -12.68
C VAL A 125 13.86 8.03 -11.32
N ASP A 126 12.90 7.11 -11.29
CA ASP A 126 12.39 6.52 -10.05
C ASP A 126 13.45 5.57 -9.46
N CYS A 127 14.11 4.79 -10.32
CA CYS A 127 15.20 3.89 -9.93
C CYS A 127 16.43 4.65 -9.44
N GLU A 128 16.72 5.82 -10.03
CA GLU A 128 17.85 6.66 -9.66
C GLU A 128 17.77 7.15 -8.22
N SER A 129 16.55 7.41 -7.74
CA SER A 129 16.30 7.83 -6.36
C SER A 129 16.67 6.77 -5.31
N VAL A 130 16.83 5.50 -5.72
CA VAL A 130 17.22 4.39 -4.84
C VAL A 130 18.74 4.28 -4.68
N TYR A 131 19.52 4.71 -5.67
CA TYR A 131 20.98 4.57 -5.63
C TYR A 131 21.66 5.19 -4.39
N PRO A 132 21.23 6.36 -3.87
CA PRO A 132 21.86 6.95 -2.68
C PRO A 132 21.67 6.15 -1.37
N ILE A 133 20.84 5.10 -1.38
CA ILE A 133 20.47 4.32 -0.19
C ILE A 133 21.33 3.04 -0.07
N VAL A 134 22.04 2.65 -1.13
CA VAL A 134 22.96 1.50 -1.18
C VAL A 134 24.39 1.95 -0.90
#